data_AF-A0A7S1HTS5-F1
#
_entry.id   AF-A0A7S1HTS5-F1
#
_cell.length_a   1.000
_cell.length_b   1.000
_cell.length_c   1.000
_cell.angle_alpha   90.00
_cell.angle_beta   90.00
_cell.angle_gamma   90.00
#
_symmetry.space_group_name_H-M   'P 1'
#
loop_
_entity.id
_entity.type
_entity.pdbx_description
1 polymer ?
#
loop_
_entity_poly.entity_id
_entity_poly.type
_entity_poly.pdbx_seq_one_letter_code
_entity_poly.pdbx_strand_id
1 'polypeptide(L)'
;ATSGYPLMIDGACHPTHELIPEVSECEAAAAALSLGQTTATTQSRSDKPLYCWYNEQLQILRFNLGNPDGVGILNSTSLNQQAVCRNYTVSVDPNWYAGAPLANCDDTCAAVGRVCHEVEQQSHHSEVDSNEEMFRTIDALGFSTSDTNCGGGAQCPIAPAFSGTECLRTYIGTRDLSTIDCAAAPVAEVGVEDRRRLCYCTIATHTATASTTPVPTVTASRTPTGTETPTRSVTPTSASTLSPSATF
;
A
#
# COMPACT_ATOMS: atom_id res chain seq x y z
N ALA A 1 24.51 21.74 0.00
CA ALA A 1 23.44 20.92 -0.59
C ALA A 1 23.18 19.79 0.40
N THR A 2 21.94 19.64 0.86
CA THR A 2 21.55 18.53 1.72
C THR A 2 21.83 17.26 0.91
N SER A 3 22.85 16.50 1.32
CA SER A 3 23.19 15.20 0.74
C SER A 3 21.89 14.41 0.58
N GLY A 4 21.55 13.96 -0.63
CA GLY A 4 20.36 13.15 -0.91
C GLY A 4 20.43 11.74 -0.30
N TYR A 5 21.26 11.55 0.71
CA TYR A 5 21.56 10.29 1.37
C TYR A 5 21.56 10.53 2.88
N PRO A 6 20.59 10.01 3.63
CA PRO A 6 20.66 9.99 5.09
C PRO A 6 21.49 8.80 5.60
N LEU A 7 21.99 8.97 6.82
CA LEU A 7 22.71 7.95 7.57
C LEU A 7 21.82 7.51 8.74
N MET A 8 21.42 6.24 8.75
CA MET A 8 20.55 5.67 9.77
C MET A 8 21.37 4.91 10.81
N ILE A 9 21.09 5.14 12.10
CA ILE A 9 21.91 4.64 13.22
C ILE A 9 21.46 3.25 13.70
N ASP A 10 20.26 2.84 13.34
CA ASP A 10 19.65 1.55 13.67
C ASP A 10 20.01 0.43 12.66
N GLY A 11 20.76 0.77 11.61
CA GLY A 11 21.23 -0.18 10.60
C GLY A 11 20.17 -0.57 9.58
N ALA A 12 19.03 0.12 9.58
CA ALA A 12 17.95 -0.07 8.63
C ALA A 12 17.61 1.27 7.96
N CYS A 13 17.18 1.22 6.70
CA CYS A 13 16.60 2.41 6.10
C CYS A 13 15.22 2.65 6.68
N HIS A 14 14.94 3.89 7.07
CA HIS A 14 13.57 4.32 7.40
C HIS A 14 12.65 4.04 6.21
N PRO A 15 11.36 3.71 6.39
CA PRO A 15 10.43 3.36 5.29
C PRO A 15 10.35 4.38 4.14
N THR A 16 10.68 5.64 4.40
CA THR A 16 10.72 6.73 3.40
C THR A 16 12.04 6.79 2.61
N HIS A 17 12.98 5.89 2.86
CA HIS A 17 14.28 5.82 2.21
C HIS A 17 14.52 4.41 1.68
N GLU A 18 15.35 4.31 0.66
CA GLU A 18 15.69 3.01 0.08
C GLU A 18 17.14 2.65 0.35
N LEU A 19 17.36 1.35 0.45
CA LEU A 19 18.69 0.77 0.42
C LEU A 19 19.34 1.10 -0.92
N ILE A 20 20.64 1.32 -0.91
CA ILE A 20 21.41 1.59 -2.13
C ILE A 20 21.85 0.24 -2.71
N PRO A 21 21.29 -0.20 -3.86
CA PRO A 21 21.60 -1.52 -4.41
C PRO A 21 22.91 -1.53 -5.21
N GLU A 22 23.37 -0.36 -5.66
CA GLU A 22 24.53 -0.24 -6.55
C GLU A 22 25.78 0.24 -5.81
N VAL A 23 26.90 -0.42 -6.10
CA VAL A 23 28.22 -0.10 -5.53
C VAL A 23 28.59 1.36 -5.82
N SER A 24 28.41 1.80 -7.07
CA SER A 24 28.77 3.15 -7.52
C SER A 24 27.94 4.24 -6.85
N GLU A 25 26.66 3.98 -6.62
CA GLU A 25 25.77 4.91 -5.89
C GLU A 25 26.14 4.98 -4.41
N CYS A 26 26.55 3.86 -3.82
CA CYS A 26 27.04 3.87 -2.45
C CYS A 26 28.31 4.71 -2.29
N GLU A 27 29.27 4.59 -3.23
CA GLU A 27 30.49 5.41 -3.23
C GLU A 27 30.15 6.90 -3.32
N ALA A 28 29.18 7.25 -4.17
CA ALA A 28 28.66 8.61 -4.28
C ALA A 28 28.01 9.09 -2.98
N ALA A 29 27.22 8.24 -2.33
CA ALA A 29 26.58 8.56 -1.05
C ALA A 29 27.61 8.81 0.06
N ALA A 30 28.65 7.98 0.12
CA ALA A 30 29.74 8.13 1.07
C ALA A 30 30.53 9.42 0.87
N ALA A 31 30.79 9.78 -0.39
CA ALA A 31 31.42 11.04 -0.74
C ALA A 31 30.52 12.23 -0.35
N ALA A 32 29.22 12.16 -0.62
CA ALA A 32 28.25 13.21 -0.29
C ALA A 32 28.12 13.43 1.23
N LEU A 33 28.22 12.34 2.01
CA LEU A 33 28.24 12.37 3.48
C LEU A 33 29.61 12.75 4.08
N SER A 34 30.62 13.03 3.25
CA SER A 34 31.99 13.32 3.69
C SER A 34 32.57 12.25 4.62
N LEU A 35 32.24 10.98 4.35
CA LEU A 35 32.79 9.86 5.10
C LEU A 35 34.27 9.68 4.76
N GLY A 36 35.06 9.23 5.72
CA GLY A 36 36.52 9.08 5.55
C GLY A 36 36.92 8.03 4.50
N GLN A 37 36.00 7.19 4.04
CA GLN A 37 36.21 6.17 3.01
C GLN A 37 35.04 6.17 2.03
N THR A 38 35.34 6.34 0.74
CA THR A 38 34.35 6.50 -0.33
C THR A 38 34.37 5.38 -1.37
N THR A 39 35.22 4.36 -1.21
CA THR A 39 35.34 3.24 -2.16
C THR A 39 34.77 1.97 -1.55
N ALA A 40 33.85 1.32 -2.25
CA ALA A 40 33.17 0.13 -1.79
C ALA A 40 33.98 -1.13 -2.14
N THR A 41 33.88 -2.15 -1.28
CA THR A 41 34.46 -3.47 -1.54
C THR A 41 33.40 -4.55 -1.38
N THR A 42 33.41 -5.54 -2.27
CA THR A 42 32.45 -6.66 -2.27
C THR A 42 32.89 -7.72 -1.25
N GLN A 43 32.36 -7.68 -0.02
CA GLN A 43 32.53 -8.79 0.92
C GLN A 43 31.17 -9.31 1.35
N SER A 44 30.92 -10.60 1.10
CA SER A 44 29.76 -11.29 1.62
C SER A 44 30.02 -11.70 3.07
N ARG A 45 29.23 -11.16 4.00
CA ARG A 45 29.32 -11.47 5.44
C ARG A 45 27.94 -11.55 6.06
N SER A 46 27.61 -12.72 6.62
CA SER A 46 26.31 -12.99 7.26
C SER A 46 26.12 -12.29 8.61
N ASP A 47 27.14 -11.63 9.15
CA ASP A 47 27.09 -10.88 10.41
C ASP A 47 26.98 -9.36 10.21
N LYS A 48 26.71 -8.93 8.98
CA LYS A 48 26.69 -7.51 8.59
C LYS A 48 25.37 -7.16 7.91
N PRO A 49 24.90 -5.90 8.04
CA PRO A 49 23.71 -5.48 7.32
C PRO A 49 23.96 -5.56 5.82
N LEU A 50 22.89 -5.78 5.06
CA LEU A 50 22.95 -5.76 3.61
C LEU A 50 23.42 -4.38 3.11
N TYR A 51 24.10 -4.35 1.97
CA TYR A 51 24.62 -3.18 1.26
C TYR A 51 25.75 -2.43 1.97
N CYS A 52 25.77 -1.10 1.84
CA CYS A 52 26.85 -0.26 2.31
C CYS A 52 26.81 -0.02 3.79
N TRP A 53 27.73 -0.70 4.47
CA TRP A 53 27.90 -0.64 5.89
C TRP A 53 29.27 -0.07 6.23
N TYR A 54 29.29 0.76 7.27
CA TYR A 54 30.51 1.33 7.79
C TYR A 54 31.12 0.40 8.84
N ASN A 55 32.34 -0.07 8.59
CA ASN A 55 33.11 -0.83 9.55
C ASN A 55 33.87 0.13 10.46
N GLU A 56 33.35 0.39 11.64
CA GLU A 56 33.99 1.28 12.61
C GLU A 56 35.38 0.77 13.06
N GLN A 57 35.56 -0.54 13.24
CA GLN A 57 36.85 -1.09 13.67
C GLN A 57 37.96 -0.85 12.65
N LEU A 58 37.62 -0.86 11.36
CA LEU A 58 38.56 -0.66 10.26
C LEU A 58 38.45 0.72 9.62
N GLN A 59 37.51 1.55 10.08
CA GLN A 59 37.15 2.86 9.53
C GLN A 59 36.91 2.83 8.01
N ILE A 60 36.26 1.79 7.46
CA ILE A 60 36.04 1.62 6.01
C ILE A 60 34.58 1.29 5.66
N LEU A 61 34.11 1.83 4.53
CA LEU A 61 32.81 1.50 3.96
C LEU A 61 32.91 0.21 3.13
N ARG A 62 31.94 -0.68 3.29
CA ARG A 62 31.93 -2.00 2.68
C ARG A 62 30.57 -2.29 2.11
N PHE A 63 30.52 -3.00 1.00
CA PHE A 63 29.29 -3.42 0.38
C PHE A 63 29.06 -4.91 0.66
N ASN A 64 27.96 -5.23 1.33
CA ASN A 64 27.59 -6.59 1.71
C ASN A 64 26.34 -7.04 0.95
N LEU A 65 26.51 -7.89 -0.05
CA LEU A 65 25.38 -8.37 -0.86
C LEU A 65 24.40 -9.29 -0.11
N GLY A 66 24.79 -9.81 1.07
CA GLY A 66 24.05 -10.81 1.83
C GLY A 66 23.62 -12.03 1.02
N ASN A 67 22.78 -12.88 1.61
CA ASN A 67 22.25 -14.08 0.97
C ASN A 67 20.93 -13.72 0.23
N PRO A 68 20.83 -13.92 -1.10
CA PRO A 68 19.63 -13.55 -1.88
C PRO A 68 18.36 -14.34 -1.51
N ASP A 69 18.46 -15.43 -0.72
CA ASP A 69 17.34 -16.29 -0.35
C ASP A 69 16.49 -15.79 0.85
N GLY A 70 16.64 -14.52 1.26
CA GLY A 70 15.59 -13.79 1.98
C GLY A 70 15.29 -14.16 3.44
N VAL A 71 16.09 -14.99 4.10
CA VAL A 71 15.87 -15.31 5.53
C VAL A 71 17.05 -14.87 6.40
N GLY A 72 16.91 -13.67 6.99
CA GLY A 72 17.43 -13.33 8.31
C GLY A 72 18.68 -12.45 8.39
N ILE A 73 18.51 -11.21 8.89
CA ILE A 73 19.34 -10.69 10.00
C ILE A 73 18.51 -9.78 10.93
N LEU A 74 17.32 -10.22 11.36
CA LEU A 74 16.69 -9.67 12.58
C LEU A 74 17.19 -10.45 13.80
N ASN A 75 18.51 -10.50 14.03
CA ASN A 75 19.08 -10.69 15.36
C ASN A 75 20.61 -10.56 15.34
N SER A 76 21.12 -9.36 15.55
CA SER A 76 22.32 -9.25 16.37
C SER A 76 22.26 -7.93 17.14
N THR A 77 22.48 -8.04 18.43
CA THR A 77 22.64 -6.99 19.44
C THR A 77 23.84 -6.05 19.18
N SER A 78 24.14 -5.74 17.92
CA SER A 78 25.24 -4.90 17.49
C SER A 78 24.78 -3.46 17.37
N LEU A 79 24.84 -2.72 18.47
CA LEU A 79 24.44 -1.30 18.62
C LEU A 79 25.22 -0.28 17.74
N ASN A 80 25.94 -0.71 16.72
CA ASN A 80 26.82 0.13 15.89
C ASN A 80 26.63 -0.10 14.38
N GLN A 81 25.49 -0.63 13.95
CA GLN A 81 25.24 -0.83 12.53
C GLN A 81 24.61 0.45 11.98
N GLN A 82 25.35 1.21 11.17
CA GLN A 82 24.80 2.34 10.44
C GLN A 82 24.49 1.92 9.00
N ALA A 83 23.36 2.36 8.46
CA ALA A 83 22.98 2.15 7.06
C ALA A 83 23.02 3.49 6.31
N VAL A 84 23.66 3.48 5.13
CA VAL A 84 23.57 4.60 4.19
C VAL A 84 22.40 4.33 3.25
N CYS A 85 21.43 5.24 3.24
CA CYS A 85 20.24 5.12 2.41
C CYS A 85 20.26 6.21 1.34
N ARG A 86 19.48 6.02 0.27
CA ARG A 86 19.16 7.12 -0.65
C ARG A 86 17.80 7.69 -0.33
N ASN A 87 17.67 9.01 -0.50
CA ASN A 87 16.37 9.64 -0.63
C ASN A 87 15.67 8.99 -1.80
N TYR A 88 14.55 8.34 -1.50
CA TYR A 88 13.76 7.71 -2.52
C TYR A 88 13.06 8.81 -3.32
N THR A 89 13.56 9.12 -4.51
CA THR A 89 12.91 10.04 -5.45
C THR A 89 11.94 9.27 -6.34
N VAL A 90 11.08 8.45 -5.73
CA VAL A 90 9.93 7.94 -6.46
C VAL A 90 8.83 8.93 -6.22
N SER A 91 8.42 9.59 -7.31
CA SER A 91 7.14 10.27 -7.31
C SER A 91 6.10 9.20 -7.03
N VAL A 92 5.51 9.24 -5.83
CA VAL A 92 4.17 8.67 -5.65
C VAL A 92 3.34 9.18 -6.81
N ASP A 93 2.65 8.27 -7.52
CA ASP A 93 1.85 8.67 -8.67
C ASP A 93 0.94 9.84 -8.23
N PRO A 94 0.97 10.97 -8.95
CA PRO A 94 0.17 12.16 -8.59
C PRO A 94 -1.35 11.91 -8.62
N ASN A 95 -1.78 10.71 -9.00
CA ASN A 95 -3.16 10.27 -8.95
C ASN A 95 -3.55 9.58 -7.62
N TRP A 96 -2.63 9.38 -6.68
CA TRP A 96 -2.98 8.98 -5.32
C TRP A 96 -3.50 10.17 -4.51
N TYR A 97 -4.60 9.97 -3.79
CA TYR A 97 -5.18 10.94 -2.88
C TYR A 97 -5.56 10.27 -1.56
N ALA A 98 -5.36 10.98 -0.46
CA ALA A 98 -5.91 10.59 0.83
C ALA A 98 -7.30 11.21 0.97
N GLY A 99 -8.30 10.38 1.23
CA GLY A 99 -9.66 10.84 1.50
C GLY A 99 -9.75 11.74 2.74
N ALA A 100 -10.84 12.51 2.83
CA ALA A 100 -11.25 13.09 4.10
C ALA A 100 -11.49 11.97 5.14
N PRO A 101 -11.45 12.27 6.45
CA PRO A 101 -11.77 11.26 7.46
C PRO A 101 -13.11 10.58 7.16
N LEU A 102 -13.08 9.24 7.14
CA LEU A 102 -14.23 8.38 6.88
C LEU A 102 -14.88 8.55 5.49
N ALA A 103 -14.22 9.23 4.55
CA ALA A 103 -14.68 9.31 3.16
C ALA A 103 -14.35 8.02 2.39
N ASN A 104 -15.20 7.69 1.42
CA ASN A 104 -14.91 6.66 0.42
C ASN A 104 -14.08 7.25 -0.75
N CYS A 105 -13.72 6.40 -1.73
CA CYS A 105 -12.92 6.85 -2.86
C CYS A 105 -13.72 7.56 -3.94
N ASP A 106 -15.02 7.30 -4.08
CA ASP A 106 -15.89 8.07 -4.97
C ASP A 106 -15.91 9.55 -4.60
N ASP A 107 -16.18 9.86 -3.33
CA ASP A 107 -16.22 11.22 -2.80
C ASP A 107 -14.83 11.88 -2.86
N THR A 108 -13.79 11.12 -2.52
CA THR A 108 -12.40 11.59 -2.55
C THR A 108 -11.98 12.01 -3.95
N CYS A 109 -12.22 11.16 -4.96
CA CYS A 109 -11.86 11.48 -6.34
C CYS A 109 -12.74 12.59 -6.92
N ALA A 110 -14.04 12.60 -6.61
CA ALA A 110 -14.94 13.67 -7.05
C ALA A 110 -14.51 15.05 -6.54
N ALA A 111 -14.00 15.14 -5.30
CA ALA A 111 -13.52 16.39 -4.71
C ALA A 111 -12.34 17.03 -5.48
N VAL A 112 -11.58 16.24 -6.24
CA VAL A 112 -10.46 16.70 -7.07
C VAL A 112 -10.77 16.67 -8.57
N GLY A 113 -12.05 16.56 -8.95
CA GLY A 113 -12.50 16.57 -10.34
C GLY A 113 -12.14 15.29 -11.12
N ARG A 114 -12.01 14.17 -10.41
CA ARG A 114 -11.58 12.86 -10.92
C ARG A 114 -12.59 11.77 -10.56
N VAL A 115 -12.32 10.54 -10.96
CA VAL A 115 -13.21 9.39 -10.73
C VAL A 115 -12.41 8.21 -10.19
N CYS A 116 -13.00 7.48 -9.24
CA CYS A 116 -12.49 6.18 -8.81
C CYS A 116 -13.06 5.10 -9.74
N HIS A 117 -12.19 4.21 -10.21
CA HIS A 117 -12.59 3.00 -10.93
C HIS A 117 -11.91 1.83 -10.26
N GLU A 118 -12.65 0.77 -9.92
CA GLU A 118 -12.12 -0.38 -9.18
C GLU A 118 -10.97 -1.05 -9.92
N VAL A 119 -11.04 -1.11 -11.25
CA VAL A 119 -9.99 -1.70 -12.10
C VAL A 119 -8.69 -0.90 -12.01
N GLU A 120 -8.78 0.44 -12.05
CA GLU A 120 -7.62 1.32 -11.96
C GLU A 120 -7.05 1.32 -10.53
N GLN A 121 -7.93 1.39 -9.53
CA GLN A 121 -7.54 1.23 -8.13
C GLN A 121 -6.77 -0.10 -7.93
N GLN A 122 -7.25 -1.20 -8.53
CA GLN A 122 -6.56 -2.50 -8.48
C GLN A 122 -5.21 -2.49 -9.16
N SER A 123 -5.10 -1.93 -10.37
CA SER A 123 -3.86 -1.97 -11.16
C SER A 123 -2.72 -1.21 -10.48
N HIS A 124 -3.05 -0.26 -9.60
CA HIS A 124 -2.08 0.51 -8.83
C HIS A 124 -1.85 -0.02 -7.42
N HIS A 125 -2.53 -1.08 -6.97
CA HIS A 125 -2.32 -1.64 -5.63
C HIS A 125 -0.86 -2.08 -5.36
N SER A 126 -0.07 -2.40 -6.40
CA SER A 126 1.37 -2.73 -6.28
C SER A 126 2.25 -1.58 -5.86
N GLU A 127 1.69 -0.38 -5.85
CA GLU A 127 2.40 0.81 -5.39
C GLU A 127 2.23 1.05 -3.88
N VAL A 128 1.40 0.24 -3.22
CA VAL A 128 0.97 0.35 -1.82
C VAL A 128 0.74 -1.03 -1.16
N ASP A 129 1.43 -2.07 -1.63
CA ASP A 129 1.22 -3.45 -1.15
C ASP A 129 2.21 -3.90 -0.05
N SER A 130 3.27 -3.11 0.16
CA SER A 130 4.23 -3.27 1.25
C SER A 130 4.07 -2.19 2.32
N ASN A 131 4.67 -2.42 3.50
CA ASN A 131 4.70 -1.41 4.56
C ASN A 131 5.43 -0.16 4.09
N GLU A 132 6.57 -0.36 3.44
CA GLU A 132 7.45 0.68 2.95
C GLU A 132 6.73 1.59 1.95
N GLU A 133 5.97 0.99 1.03
CA GLU A 133 5.16 1.71 0.05
C GLU A 133 3.96 2.45 0.65
N MET A 134 3.24 1.82 1.60
CA MET A 134 2.15 2.48 2.32
C MET A 134 2.63 3.70 3.08
N PHE A 135 3.67 3.56 3.90
CA PHE A 135 4.23 4.66 4.68
C PHE A 135 4.73 5.79 3.80
N ARG A 136 5.37 5.46 2.68
CA ARG A 136 5.81 6.44 1.68
C ARG A 136 4.65 7.20 1.05
N THR A 137 3.60 6.50 0.67
CA THR A 137 2.42 7.12 0.06
C THR A 137 1.72 8.06 1.05
N ILE A 138 1.60 7.65 2.31
CA ILE A 138 1.06 8.48 3.39
C ILE A 138 1.90 9.75 3.59
N ASP A 139 3.23 9.63 3.67
CA ASP A 139 4.17 10.74 3.87
C ASP A 139 4.14 11.73 2.69
N ALA A 140 4.17 11.22 1.45
CA ALA A 140 4.13 12.04 0.24
C ALA A 140 2.84 12.87 0.12
N LEU A 141 1.74 12.39 0.69
CA LEU A 141 0.46 13.09 0.74
C LEU A 141 0.36 14.09 1.91
N GLY A 142 1.43 14.25 2.70
CA GLY A 142 1.50 15.17 3.83
C GLY A 142 0.86 14.64 5.11
N PHE A 143 0.74 13.32 5.24
CA PHE A 143 0.20 12.66 6.42
C PHE A 143 1.27 11.82 7.13
N SER A 144 0.94 11.28 8.29
CA SER A 144 1.80 10.39 9.04
C SER A 144 0.96 9.37 9.81
N THR A 145 1.54 8.22 10.12
CA THR A 145 0.97 7.22 11.04
C THR A 145 2.05 6.74 12.00
N SER A 146 1.67 6.40 13.24
CA SER A 146 2.58 5.78 14.21
C SER A 146 2.68 4.26 14.09
N ASP A 147 1.87 3.67 13.21
CA ASP A 147 1.96 2.23 12.93
C ASP A 147 3.34 1.92 12.34
N THR A 148 3.89 0.76 12.72
CA THR A 148 5.19 0.27 12.20
C THR A 148 5.01 -0.95 11.32
N ASN A 149 3.80 -1.52 11.25
CA ASN A 149 3.47 -2.66 10.42
C ASN A 149 1.99 -2.62 10.02
N CYS A 150 1.70 -2.05 8.86
CA CYS A 150 0.35 -1.98 8.32
C CYS A 150 -0.29 -3.37 8.30
N GLY A 151 -1.47 -3.47 8.90
CA GLY A 151 -2.30 -4.66 8.85
C GLY A 151 -2.52 -5.07 7.40
N GLY A 152 -2.44 -6.38 7.15
CA GLY A 152 -2.74 -6.95 5.84
C GLY A 152 -3.83 -7.99 5.99
N GLY A 153 -4.93 -7.79 5.26
CA GLY A 153 -6.00 -8.78 5.15
C GLY A 153 -6.57 -8.73 3.75
N ALA A 154 -6.50 -9.84 3.01
CA ALA A 154 -6.92 -9.93 1.60
C ALA A 154 -8.36 -9.44 1.33
N GLN A 155 -9.19 -9.29 2.37
CA GLN A 155 -10.63 -9.09 2.24
C GLN A 155 -11.14 -7.76 2.81
N CYS A 156 -10.29 -6.81 3.18
CA CYS A 156 -10.75 -5.55 3.79
C CYS A 156 -11.18 -4.51 2.73
N PRO A 157 -12.47 -4.29 2.42
CA PRO A 157 -12.90 -3.50 1.25
C PRO A 157 -12.39 -2.05 1.26
N ILE A 158 -12.05 -1.54 2.45
CA ILE A 158 -11.55 -0.18 2.65
C ILE A 158 -10.03 -0.06 2.44
N ALA A 159 -9.26 -1.15 2.40
CA ALA A 159 -7.82 -1.09 2.14
C ALA A 159 -7.54 -0.71 0.67
N PRO A 160 -6.49 0.09 0.39
CA PRO A 160 -5.53 0.67 1.34
C PRO A 160 -6.11 1.84 2.18
N ALA A 161 -5.84 1.86 3.48
CA ALA A 161 -6.35 2.87 4.41
C ALA A 161 -5.36 3.14 5.55
N PHE A 162 -5.49 4.28 6.22
CA PHE A 162 -4.64 4.64 7.36
C PHE A 162 -5.32 5.65 8.30
N SER A 163 -4.83 5.74 9.52
CA SER A 163 -5.12 6.76 10.53
C SER A 163 -3.80 7.26 11.14
N GLY A 164 -3.88 8.15 12.14
CA GLY A 164 -2.69 8.53 12.91
C GLY A 164 -2.01 7.36 13.65
N THR A 165 -2.69 6.23 13.85
CA THR A 165 -2.24 5.13 14.71
C THR A 165 -2.19 3.76 14.05
N GLU A 166 -2.84 3.59 12.89
CA GLU A 166 -2.98 2.32 12.20
C GLU A 166 -2.84 2.53 10.68
N CYS A 167 -2.34 1.54 9.96
CA CYS A 167 -2.50 1.45 8.50
C CYS A 167 -2.92 0.05 8.05
N LEU A 168 -3.60 -0.02 6.91
CA LEU A 168 -4.10 -1.22 6.27
C LEU A 168 -3.59 -1.24 4.83
N ARG A 169 -2.76 -2.24 4.50
CA ARG A 169 -2.24 -2.46 3.15
C ARG A 169 -3.04 -3.52 2.41
N THR A 170 -2.98 -3.48 1.08
CA THR A 170 -3.54 -4.55 0.25
C THR A 170 -2.47 -5.62 0.02
N TYR A 171 -2.83 -6.91 0.09
CA TYR A 171 -1.95 -7.98 -0.39
C TYR A 171 -2.18 -8.26 -1.87
N ILE A 172 -1.16 -8.05 -2.71
CA ILE A 172 -1.22 -8.44 -4.12
C ILE A 172 -1.23 -9.95 -4.30
N GLY A 173 -1.87 -10.37 -5.40
CA GLY A 173 -2.05 -11.77 -5.77
C GLY A 173 -3.22 -12.47 -5.08
N THR A 174 -3.91 -11.80 -4.14
CA THR A 174 -5.05 -12.38 -3.40
C THR A 174 -6.37 -11.62 -3.54
N ARG A 175 -6.34 -10.38 -4.06
CA ARG A 175 -7.54 -9.57 -4.23
C ARG A 175 -8.18 -9.75 -5.60
N ASP A 176 -9.34 -10.39 -5.60
CA ASP A 176 -10.27 -10.33 -6.70
C ASP A 176 -10.81 -8.89 -6.85
N LEU A 177 -11.06 -8.46 -8.10
CA LEU A 177 -11.62 -7.14 -8.40
C LEU A 177 -12.93 -6.89 -7.63
N SER A 178 -13.72 -7.94 -7.40
CA SER A 178 -14.97 -7.88 -6.62
C SER A 178 -14.79 -7.49 -5.13
N THR A 179 -13.56 -7.51 -4.62
CA THR A 179 -13.25 -7.09 -3.24
C THR A 179 -12.82 -5.63 -3.14
N ILE A 180 -12.71 -4.95 -4.28
CA ILE A 180 -12.36 -3.54 -4.39
C ILE A 180 -13.66 -2.79 -4.59
N ASP A 181 -13.91 -1.81 -3.74
CA ASP A 181 -15.15 -1.05 -3.72
C ASP A 181 -14.79 0.43 -3.56
N CYS A 182 -15.01 1.24 -4.60
CA CYS A 182 -14.76 2.67 -4.55
C CYS A 182 -15.73 3.40 -3.60
N ALA A 183 -16.94 2.87 -3.40
CA ALA A 183 -17.98 3.46 -2.54
C ALA A 183 -17.85 3.07 -1.06
N ALA A 184 -17.03 2.06 -0.73
CA ALA A 184 -16.78 1.64 0.64
C ALA A 184 -16.13 2.76 1.47
N ALA A 185 -16.81 3.20 2.52
CA ALA A 185 -16.27 4.16 3.47
C ALA A 185 -15.69 3.44 4.70
N PRO A 186 -14.59 3.95 5.30
CA PRO A 186 -14.18 3.53 6.63
C PRO A 186 -15.32 3.77 7.64
N VAL A 187 -15.54 2.82 8.53
CA VAL A 187 -16.45 3.01 9.66
C VAL A 187 -15.71 3.71 10.80
N ALA A 188 -16.42 4.59 11.52
CA ALA A 188 -15.90 5.19 12.73
C ALA A 188 -15.73 4.12 13.82
N GLU A 189 -14.49 3.87 14.20
CA GLU A 189 -14.13 2.99 15.31
C GLU A 189 -13.31 3.79 16.33
N VAL A 190 -13.40 3.41 17.61
CA VAL A 190 -12.69 4.11 18.68
C VAL A 190 -11.17 4.00 18.46
N GLY A 191 -10.48 5.15 18.44
CA GLY A 191 -9.03 5.24 18.26
C GLY A 191 -8.56 5.33 16.80
N VAL A 192 -9.49 5.35 15.84
CA VAL A 192 -9.24 5.49 14.40
C VAL A 192 -10.36 6.32 13.74
N GLU A 193 -10.91 7.28 14.48
CA GLU A 193 -11.99 8.16 14.02
C GLU A 193 -11.56 9.04 12.83
N ASP A 194 -10.25 9.20 12.64
CA ASP A 194 -9.62 9.91 11.53
C ASP A 194 -9.17 8.99 10.39
N ARG A 195 -9.61 7.72 10.35
CA ARG A 195 -9.22 6.76 9.30
C ARG A 195 -9.61 7.29 7.91
N ARG A 196 -8.67 7.22 6.98
CA ARG A 196 -8.72 7.69 5.59
C ARG A 196 -8.44 6.54 4.65
N ARG A 197 -9.05 6.54 3.47
CA ARG A 197 -8.66 5.65 2.38
C ARG A 197 -7.62 6.32 1.49
N LEU A 198 -6.70 5.52 0.96
CA LEU A 198 -5.86 5.91 -0.16
C LEU A 198 -6.58 5.52 -1.46
N CYS A 199 -6.83 6.51 -2.29
CA CYS A 199 -7.65 6.40 -3.48
C CYS A 199 -6.86 6.81 -4.72
N TYR A 200 -6.82 5.92 -5.72
CA TYR A 200 -6.25 6.19 -7.02
C TYR A 200 -7.32 6.79 -7.93
N CYS A 201 -7.14 8.07 -8.26
CA CYS A 201 -8.13 8.87 -8.95
C CYS A 201 -7.69 9.17 -10.38
N THR A 202 -8.43 8.63 -11.34
CA THR A 202 -8.16 8.86 -12.76
C THR A 202 -8.96 10.05 -13.27
N ILE A 203 -8.49 10.65 -14.36
CA ILE A 203 -9.30 11.63 -15.08
C ILE A 203 -10.61 10.96 -15.48
N ALA A 204 -11.73 11.66 -15.33
CA ALA A 204 -12.97 11.22 -15.94
C ALA A 204 -12.70 11.10 -17.44
N THR A 205 -12.49 9.88 -17.93
CA THR A 205 -12.58 9.68 -19.37
C THR A 205 -14.01 10.07 -19.67
N HIS A 206 -14.19 11.16 -20.42
CA HIS A 206 -15.47 11.48 -20.98
C HIS A 206 -15.80 10.30 -21.90
N THR A 207 -16.39 9.25 -21.35
CA THR A 207 -17.35 8.46 -22.09
C THR A 207 -18.40 9.49 -22.42
N ALA A 208 -18.22 10.17 -23.55
CA ALA A 208 -19.26 10.92 -24.20
C ALA A 208 -20.36 9.88 -24.34
N THR A 209 -21.30 9.89 -23.39
CA THR A 209 -22.56 9.23 -23.55
C THR A 209 -23.04 9.78 -24.87
N ALA A 210 -22.97 8.96 -25.92
CA ALA A 210 -23.59 9.26 -27.18
C ALA A 210 -25.02 9.63 -26.77
N SER A 211 -25.32 10.92 -26.87
CA SER A 211 -26.64 11.45 -26.57
C SER A 211 -27.55 10.66 -27.49
N THR A 212 -28.20 9.65 -26.93
CA THR A 212 -29.25 8.93 -27.60
C THR A 212 -30.35 9.95 -27.75
N THR A 213 -30.29 10.65 -28.89
CA THR A 213 -31.43 11.35 -29.44
C THR A 213 -32.60 10.40 -29.28
N PRO A 214 -33.65 10.77 -28.54
CA PRO A 214 -34.76 9.87 -28.28
C PRO A 214 -35.29 9.41 -29.64
N VAL A 215 -35.14 8.12 -29.91
CA VAL A 215 -35.79 7.50 -31.06
C VAL A 215 -37.29 7.74 -30.86
N PRO A 216 -38.00 8.36 -31.82
CA PRO A 216 -39.42 8.61 -31.67
C PRO A 216 -40.14 7.30 -31.40
N THR A 217 -40.83 7.26 -30.26
CA THR A 217 -41.68 6.16 -29.83
C THR A 217 -42.73 5.89 -30.89
N VAL A 218 -42.59 4.79 -31.64
CA VAL A 218 -43.70 4.26 -32.42
C VAL A 218 -44.60 3.48 -31.47
N THR A 219 -45.74 4.08 -31.15
CA THR A 219 -46.83 3.47 -30.38
C THR A 219 -47.38 2.25 -31.13
N ALA A 220 -46.91 1.06 -30.77
CA ALA A 220 -47.57 -0.19 -31.14
C ALA A 220 -48.62 -0.53 -30.07
N SER A 221 -49.87 -0.18 -30.35
CA SER A 221 -51.05 -0.64 -29.63
C SER A 221 -51.31 -2.11 -29.94
N ARG A 222 -51.10 -3.02 -28.98
CA ARG A 222 -51.70 -4.37 -28.96
C ARG A 222 -52.03 -4.82 -27.52
N THR A 223 -53.34 -4.83 -27.28
CA THR A 223 -54.22 -5.77 -26.55
C THR A 223 -53.65 -6.67 -25.43
N PRO A 224 -54.30 -6.70 -24.24
CA PRO A 224 -53.93 -7.56 -23.11
C PRO A 224 -54.57 -8.95 -23.19
N THR A 225 -53.87 -10.02 -22.76
CA THR A 225 -54.48 -11.33 -22.45
C THR A 225 -53.60 -12.15 -21.47
N GLY A 226 -54.22 -12.57 -20.35
CA GLY A 226 -53.81 -13.66 -19.44
C GLY A 226 -52.73 -13.28 -18.43
N THR A 227 -52.98 -13.07 -17.13
CA THR A 227 -53.56 -13.99 -16.12
C THR A 227 -52.91 -15.36 -16.14
N GLU A 228 -51.94 -15.58 -15.24
CA GLU A 228 -51.96 -16.73 -14.30
C GLU A 228 -50.85 -16.59 -13.24
N THR A 229 -51.30 -16.54 -11.98
CA THR A 229 -50.64 -16.83 -10.69
C THR A 229 -51.28 -18.16 -10.24
N PRO A 230 -50.65 -19.16 -9.57
CA PRO A 230 -49.71 -19.09 -8.42
C PRO A 230 -48.55 -20.14 -8.51
N THR A 231 -47.55 -20.18 -7.63
CA THR A 231 -47.60 -21.00 -6.40
C THR A 231 -46.29 -20.89 -5.61
N ARG A 232 -46.49 -20.63 -4.32
CA ARG A 232 -45.54 -20.60 -3.21
C ARG A 232 -45.09 -22.03 -2.87
N SER A 233 -43.80 -22.29 -2.75
CA SER A 233 -43.32 -23.50 -2.05
C SER A 233 -42.25 -23.11 -1.05
N VAL A 234 -42.59 -23.31 0.22
CA VAL A 234 -41.73 -23.16 1.39
C VAL A 234 -41.24 -24.56 1.74
N THR A 235 -39.96 -24.76 2.03
CA THR A 235 -39.48 -26.00 2.65
C THR A 235 -38.39 -25.67 3.68
N PRO A 236 -38.38 -26.32 4.86
CA PRO A 236 -37.82 -25.77 6.09
C PRO A 236 -36.39 -26.21 6.42
N THR A 237 -35.78 -25.38 7.25
CA THR A 237 -34.83 -25.62 8.34
C THR A 237 -34.46 -27.07 8.68
N SER A 238 -33.15 -27.35 8.69
CA SER A 238 -32.54 -28.37 9.56
C SER A 238 -31.35 -27.77 10.30
N ALA A 239 -31.41 -27.86 11.62
CA ALA A 239 -30.37 -27.46 12.57
C ALA A 239 -29.30 -28.56 12.66
N SER A 240 -28.03 -28.17 12.72
CA SER A 240 -26.93 -29.07 13.05
C SER A 240 -26.26 -28.67 14.37
N THR A 241 -26.31 -29.67 15.24
CA THR A 241 -25.86 -29.89 16.60
C THR A 241 -24.42 -29.45 16.93
N LEU A 242 -24.27 -28.79 18.07
CA LEU A 242 -23.01 -28.55 18.80
C LEU A 242 -22.44 -29.85 19.37
N SER A 243 -21.11 -30.02 19.28
CA SER A 243 -20.37 -31.03 20.04
C SER A 243 -19.30 -30.33 20.89
N PRO A 244 -19.25 -30.52 22.22
CA PRO A 244 -18.14 -30.06 23.04
C PRO A 244 -17.03 -31.13 23.10
N SER A 245 -15.79 -30.74 22.82
CA SER A 245 -14.61 -31.55 23.14
C SER A 245 -13.94 -31.04 24.40
N ALA A 246 -13.72 -31.99 25.30
CA ALA A 246 -13.17 -31.82 26.62
C ALA A 246 -11.69 -31.43 26.62
N THR A 247 -11.35 -30.64 27.63
CA THR A 247 -10.02 -30.33 28.13
C THR A 247 -9.33 -31.58 28.68
N PHE A 248 -8.04 -31.74 28.40
CA PHE A 248 -7.04 -32.34 29.28
C PHE A 248 -5.83 -31.41 29.33
#